data_AF-A0AA43E0F3-F1
#
_entry.id   AF-A0AA43E0F3-F1
#
_cell.length_a   1.000
_cell.length_b   1.000
_cell.length_c   1.000
_cell.angle_alpha   90.00
_cell.angle_beta   90.00
_cell.angle_gamma   90.00
#
_symmetry.space_group_name_H-M   'P 1'
#
loop_
_entity.id
_entity.type
_entity.pdbx_description
1 polymer ?
#
loop_
_entity_poly.entity_id
_entity_poly.type
_entity_poly.pdbx_seq_one_letter_code
_entity_poly.pdbx_strand_id
1 'polypeptide(L)'
;MFCLLCGAYYFRSSWQLRDFDRGLPTLTDLERYRADAAAHFAVHGENQDDAEIYYKTIILSYYIEGATVNTVNNDKRGSLLVSLANCVTLTMILSVLSFIPFYTHQQELNQYEQPKAATATSTSDAFC
;
A
#
# COMPACT_ATOMS: atom_id res chain seq x y z
N MET A 1 -13.75 12.99 5.99
CA MET A 1 -12.36 13.46 5.75
C MET A 1 -11.30 12.67 6.52
N PHE A 2 -11.52 12.31 7.79
CA PHE A 2 -10.53 11.61 8.61
C PHE A 2 -9.92 10.35 7.96
N CYS A 3 -10.74 9.43 7.43
CA CYS A 3 -10.25 8.20 6.79
C CYS A 3 -9.37 8.46 5.55
N LEU A 4 -9.65 9.54 4.80
CA LEU A 4 -8.84 9.93 3.64
C LEU A 4 -7.47 10.47 4.08
N LEU A 5 -7.42 11.25 5.17
CA LEU A 5 -6.16 11.74 5.74
C LEU A 5 -5.33 10.59 6.31
N CYS A 6 -5.95 9.63 7.01
CA CYS A 6 -5.29 8.41 7.46
C CYS A 6 -4.77 7.58 6.28
N GLY A 7 -5.55 7.44 5.21
CA GLY A 7 -5.10 6.79 3.97
C GLY A 7 -3.88 7.49 3.36
N ALA A 8 -3.93 8.81 3.19
CA ALA A 8 -2.80 9.58 2.66
C ALA A 8 -1.52 9.41 3.50
N TYR A 9 -1.67 9.38 4.83
CA TYR A 9 -0.57 9.12 5.76
C TYR A 9 0.04 7.73 5.55
N TYR A 10 -0.78 6.67 5.50
CA TYR A 10 -0.29 5.30 5.32
C TYR A 10 0.35 5.10 3.94
N PHE A 11 -0.20 5.73 2.89
CA PHE A 11 0.38 5.70 1.54
C PHE A 11 1.76 6.36 1.50
N ARG A 12 1.93 7.51 2.14
CA ARG A 12 3.25 8.17 2.20
C ARG A 12 4.24 7.32 3.00
N SER A 13 3.82 6.81 4.15
CA SER A 13 4.68 6.06 5.07
C SER A 13 5.18 4.75 4.46
N SER A 14 4.37 4.06 3.67
CA SER A 14 4.78 2.81 3.01
C SER A 14 5.91 3.02 1.99
N TRP A 15 5.94 4.19 1.33
CA TRP A 15 6.96 4.52 0.33
C TRP A 15 8.20 5.23 0.85
N GLN A 16 8.13 5.95 1.97
CA GLN A 16 9.30 6.55 2.61
C GLN A 16 10.28 5.50 3.18
N LEU A 17 9.81 4.29 3.51
CA LEU A 17 10.66 3.20 3.96
C LEU A 17 11.75 2.81 2.94
N ARG A 18 11.55 3.14 1.65
CA ARG A 18 12.54 2.89 0.59
C ARG A 18 13.85 3.65 0.80
N ASP A 19 13.81 4.80 1.47
CA ASP A 19 15.01 5.60 1.74
C ASP A 19 15.93 4.93 2.77
N PHE A 20 15.43 3.90 3.47
CA PHE A 20 16.18 3.09 4.44
C PHE A 20 16.54 1.69 3.90
N ASP A 21 16.14 1.37 2.67
CA ASP A 21 16.52 0.11 2.03
C ASP A 21 18.01 0.17 1.67
N ARG A 22 18.74 -0.89 2.02
CA ARG A 22 20.15 -1.04 1.67
C ARG A 22 20.25 -1.57 0.25
N GLY A 23 20.86 -0.78 -0.64
CA GLY A 23 21.17 -1.20 -1.99
C GLY A 23 22.18 -2.34 -1.99
N LEU A 24 21.95 -3.35 -2.82
CA LEU A 24 22.99 -4.32 -3.16
C LEU A 24 23.94 -3.68 -4.18
N PRO A 25 25.26 -3.86 -4.04
CA PRO A 25 26.22 -3.39 -5.04
C PRO A 25 25.92 -4.01 -6.40
N THR A 26 26.20 -3.29 -7.48
CA THR A 26 26.05 -3.84 -8.82
C THR A 26 27.14 -4.88 -9.10
N LEU A 27 26.94 -5.75 -10.09
CA LEU A 27 27.98 -6.69 -10.53
C LEU A 27 29.26 -5.95 -10.97
N THR A 28 29.13 -4.76 -11.54
CA THR A 28 30.26 -3.92 -11.92
C THR A 28 31.02 -3.41 -10.70
N ASP A 29 30.32 -3.00 -9.64
CA ASP A 29 30.95 -2.56 -8.39
C ASP A 29 31.66 -3.72 -7.68
N LEU A 30 31.06 -4.91 -7.68
CA LEU A 30 31.65 -6.12 -7.11
C LEU A 30 32.90 -6.54 -7.88
N GLU A 31 32.87 -6.51 -9.22
CA GLU A 31 34.03 -6.86 -10.04
C GLU A 31 35.17 -5.84 -9.88
N ARG A 32 34.84 -4.55 -9.78
CA ARG A 32 35.84 -3.52 -9.47
C ARG A 32 36.47 -3.78 -8.10
N TYR A 33 35.65 -4.01 -7.08
CA TYR A 33 36.16 -4.32 -5.74
C TYR A 33 37.03 -5.59 -5.74
N ARG A 34 36.64 -6.63 -6.49
CA ARG A 34 37.44 -7.86 -6.64
C ARG A 34 38.82 -7.56 -7.20
N ALA A 35 38.89 -6.75 -8.27
CA ALA A 35 40.16 -6.35 -8.88
C ALA A 35 41.01 -5.49 -7.94
N ASP A 36 40.39 -4.51 -7.26
CA ASP A 36 41.06 -3.63 -6.31
C ASP A 36 41.60 -4.41 -5.10
N ALA A 37 40.81 -5.35 -4.56
CA ALA A 37 41.24 -6.23 -3.48
C ALA A 37 42.41 -7.11 -3.91
N ALA A 38 42.35 -7.72 -5.10
CA ALA A 38 43.45 -8.52 -5.63
C ALA A 38 44.74 -7.69 -5.77
N ALA A 39 44.64 -6.46 -6.29
CA ALA A 39 45.79 -5.57 -6.40
C ALA A 39 46.35 -5.15 -5.03
N HIS A 40 45.48 -4.84 -4.07
CA HIS A 40 45.88 -4.45 -2.71
C HIS A 40 46.61 -5.60 -1.99
N PHE A 41 46.03 -6.80 -1.97
CA PHE A 41 46.62 -7.95 -1.26
C PHE A 41 47.80 -8.57 -2.01
N ALA A 42 47.95 -8.35 -3.32
CA ALA A 42 49.18 -8.72 -4.02
C ALA A 42 50.42 -7.95 -3.50
N VAL A 43 50.23 -6.74 -2.99
CA VAL A 43 51.31 -5.89 -2.47
C VAL A 43 51.42 -5.96 -0.95
N HIS A 44 50.29 -6.07 -0.26
CA HIS A 44 50.20 -5.92 1.20
C HIS A 44 49.67 -7.16 1.94
N GLY A 45 49.27 -8.21 1.22
CA GLY A 45 48.70 -9.42 1.81
C GLY A 45 49.76 -10.29 2.47
N GLU A 46 49.36 -10.94 3.56
CA GLU A 46 50.20 -11.93 4.24
C GLU A 46 49.96 -13.33 3.66
N ASN A 47 48.72 -13.60 3.18
CA ASN A 47 48.35 -14.87 2.57
C ASN A 47 47.86 -14.70 1.13
N GLN A 48 48.04 -15.74 0.32
CA GLN A 48 47.60 -15.74 -1.08
C GLN A 48 46.08 -15.62 -1.24
N ASP A 49 45.31 -16.07 -0.25
CA ASP A 49 43.85 -16.15 -0.32
C ASP A 49 43.15 -14.91 0.26
N ASP A 50 43.90 -13.94 0.81
CA ASP A 50 43.33 -12.78 1.53
C ASP A 50 42.33 -12.00 0.64
N ALA A 51 42.68 -11.78 -0.63
CA ALA A 51 41.81 -11.09 -1.58
C ALA A 51 40.47 -11.81 -1.79
N GLU A 52 40.49 -13.13 -1.92
CA GLU A 52 39.29 -13.93 -2.14
C GLU A 52 38.43 -14.00 -0.88
N ILE A 53 39.05 -14.13 0.29
CA ILE A 53 38.36 -14.13 1.59
C ILE A 53 37.62 -12.81 1.82
N TYR A 54 38.27 -11.67 1.58
CA TYR A 54 37.64 -10.36 1.74
C TYR A 54 36.54 -10.11 0.71
N TYR A 55 36.74 -10.55 -0.53
CA TYR A 55 35.70 -10.47 -1.57
C TYR A 55 34.46 -11.31 -1.21
N LYS A 56 34.64 -12.54 -0.76
CA LYS A 56 33.52 -13.39 -0.31
C LYS A 56 32.83 -12.80 0.92
N THR A 57 33.61 -12.29 1.88
CA THR A 57 33.08 -11.67 3.09
C THR A 57 32.21 -10.46 2.76
N ILE A 58 32.64 -9.57 1.86
CA ILE A 58 31.86 -8.37 1.56
C ILE A 58 30.54 -8.70 0.85
N ILE A 59 30.54 -9.68 -0.06
CA ILE A 59 29.32 -10.18 -0.70
C ILE A 59 28.37 -10.74 0.36
N LEU A 60 28.90 -11.57 1.26
CA LEU A 60 28.11 -12.17 2.33
C LEU A 60 27.52 -11.10 3.26
N SER A 61 28.29 -10.08 3.65
CA SER A 61 27.81 -8.98 4.47
C SER A 61 26.70 -8.19 3.78
N TYR A 62 26.86 -7.84 2.50
CA TYR A 62 25.78 -7.17 1.76
C TYR A 62 24.53 -8.04 1.64
N TYR A 63 24.70 -9.34 1.43
CA TYR A 63 23.58 -10.26 1.31
C TYR A 63 22.86 -10.45 2.64
N ILE A 64 23.58 -10.71 3.73
CA ILE A 64 22.98 -10.92 5.05
C ILE A 64 22.43 -9.61 5.62
N GLU A 65 23.24 -8.58 5.75
CA GLU A 65 22.79 -7.33 6.39
C GLU A 65 21.80 -6.58 5.51
N GLY A 66 22.09 -6.49 4.21
CA GLY A 66 21.24 -5.81 3.24
C GLY A 66 19.89 -6.51 3.10
N ALA A 67 19.86 -7.83 2.88
CA ALA A 67 18.60 -8.54 2.75
C ALA A 67 17.82 -8.55 4.06
N THR A 68 18.48 -8.66 5.22
CA THR A 68 17.80 -8.63 6.52
C THR A 68 17.09 -7.28 6.73
N VAL A 69 17.80 -6.16 6.54
CA VAL A 69 17.21 -4.83 6.69
C VAL A 69 16.07 -4.61 5.70
N ASN A 70 16.26 -5.00 4.43
CA ASN A 70 15.25 -4.82 3.40
C ASN A 70 14.01 -5.70 3.65
N THR A 71 14.19 -6.91 4.18
CA THR A 71 13.07 -7.79 4.55
C THR A 71 12.24 -7.15 5.66
N VAL A 72 12.89 -6.66 6.73
CA VAL A 72 12.21 -5.96 7.83
C VAL A 72 11.46 -4.72 7.33
N ASN A 73 12.05 -3.95 6.42
CA ASN A 73 11.40 -2.78 5.82
C ASN A 73 10.22 -3.17 4.93
N ASN A 74 10.33 -4.26 4.17
CA ASN A 74 9.23 -4.79 3.35
C ASN A 74 8.07 -5.28 4.21
N ASP A 75 8.33 -5.93 5.35
CA ASP A 75 7.27 -6.35 6.28
C ASP A 75 6.53 -5.14 6.86
N LYS A 76 7.26 -4.09 7.24
CA LYS A 76 6.68 -2.81 7.68
C LYS A 76 5.87 -2.15 6.57
N ARG A 77 6.37 -2.15 5.34
CA ARG A 77 5.66 -1.63 4.17
C ARG A 77 4.35 -2.39 3.94
N GLY A 78 4.39 -3.72 4.07
CA GLY A 78 3.21 -4.57 3.98
C GLY A 78 2.13 -4.19 5.00
N SER A 79 2.49 -4.02 6.28
CA SER A 79 1.51 -3.66 7.33
C SER A 79 0.88 -2.27 7.11
N LEU A 80 1.66 -1.30 6.62
CA LEU A 80 1.16 0.03 6.27
C LEU A 80 0.21 -0.02 5.07
N LEU A 81 0.50 -0.84 4.05
CA LEU A 81 -0.38 -1.03 2.90
C LEU A 81 -1.70 -1.70 3.27
N VAL A 82 -1.68 -2.65 4.21
CA VAL A 82 -2.92 -3.24 4.76
C VAL A 82 -3.76 -2.15 5.47
N SER A 83 -3.13 -1.31 6.28
CA SER A 83 -3.81 -0.21 6.97
C SER A 83 -4.41 0.80 5.99
N LEU A 84 -3.68 1.13 4.92
CA LEU A 84 -4.18 1.94 3.81
C LEU A 84 -5.41 1.30 3.16
N ALA A 85 -5.34 0.01 2.81
CA ALA A 85 -6.44 -0.70 2.15
C ALA A 85 -7.71 -0.68 3.01
N ASN A 86 -7.58 -0.86 4.34
CA ASN A 86 -8.69 -0.75 5.27
C ASN A 86 -9.31 0.66 5.27
N CYS A 87 -8.48 1.72 5.31
CA CYS A 87 -8.96 3.10 5.26
C CYS A 87 -9.70 3.42 3.95
N VAL A 88 -9.19 2.94 2.82
CA VAL A 88 -9.81 3.10 1.51
C VAL A 88 -11.16 2.36 1.45
N THR A 89 -11.19 1.11 1.92
CA THR A 89 -12.41 0.30 1.96
C THR A 89 -13.49 0.97 2.81
N LEU A 90 -13.13 1.45 4.01
CA LEU A 90 -14.06 2.15 4.88
C LEU A 90 -14.57 3.44 4.23
N THR A 91 -13.70 4.19 3.56
CA THR A 91 -14.09 5.40 2.83
C THR A 91 -15.08 5.08 1.71
N MET A 92 -14.88 3.97 0.99
CA MET A 92 -15.79 3.53 -0.06
C MET A 92 -17.17 3.15 0.51
N ILE A 93 -17.21 2.40 1.61
CA ILE A 93 -18.46 2.08 2.31
C ILE A 93 -19.19 3.36 2.74
N LEU A 94 -18.50 4.28 3.41
CA LEU A 94 -19.07 5.55 3.85
C LEU A 94 -19.58 6.40 2.68
N SER A 95 -18.89 6.36 1.53
CA SER A 95 -19.34 7.08 0.33
C SER A 95 -20.67 6.53 -0.18
N VAL A 96 -20.85 5.21 -0.22
CA VAL A 96 -22.12 4.59 -0.62
C VAL A 96 -23.22 4.88 0.40
N LEU A 97 -22.93 4.75 1.69
CA LEU A 97 -23.88 5.03 2.76
C LEU A 97 -24.33 6.50 2.78
N SER A 98 -23.51 7.43 2.30
CA SER A 98 -23.86 8.85 2.21
C SER A 98 -25.03 9.14 1.26
N PHE A 99 -25.37 8.21 0.37
CA PHE A 99 -26.53 8.32 -0.51
C PHE A 99 -27.84 7.85 0.14
N ILE A 100 -27.79 7.11 1.25
CA ILE A 100 -29.00 6.61 1.93
C ILE A 100 -29.98 7.75 2.27
N PRO A 101 -29.55 8.86 2.91
CA PRO A 101 -30.46 9.95 3.24
C PRO A 101 -31.16 10.56 2.02
N PHE A 102 -30.47 10.61 0.87
CA PHE A 102 -31.05 11.10 -0.38
C PHE A 102 -32.13 10.16 -0.90
N TYR A 103 -31.87 8.85 -0.92
CA TYR A 103 -32.85 7.86 -1.34
C TYR A 103 -34.07 7.80 -0.41
N THR A 104 -33.87 7.87 0.91
CA THR A 104 -34.98 7.89 1.87
C THR A 104 -35.83 9.14 1.73
N HIS A 105 -35.20 10.31 1.60
CA HIS A 105 -35.94 11.56 1.42
C HIS A 105 -36.71 11.59 0.10
N GLN A 106 -36.12 11.09 -0.99
CA GLN A 106 -36.80 10.98 -2.29
C GLN A 106 -37.96 9.98 -2.24
N GLN A 107 -37.84 8.88 -1.49
CA GLN A 107 -38.92 7.92 -1.31
C GLN A 107 -40.10 8.51 -0.50
N GLU A 108 -39.81 9.30 0.54
CA GLU A 108 -40.83 10.05 1.29
C GLU A 108 -41.57 11.05 0.40
N LEU A 109 -40.83 11.84 -0.40
CA LEU A 109 -41.42 12.79 -1.35
C LEU A 109 -42.31 12.09 -2.37
N ASN A 110 -41.87 10.98 -2.95
CA ASN A 110 -42.68 10.19 -3.90
C ASN A 110 -43.97 9.62 -3.28
N GLN A 111 -43.96 9.29 -1.98
CA GLN A 111 -45.17 8.84 -1.27
C GLN A 111 -46.14 10.00 -1.01
N TYR A 112 -45.63 11.20 -0.69
CA TYR A 112 -46.46 12.39 -0.48
C TYR A 112 -46.99 12.97 -1.81
N GLU A 113 -46.22 12.86 -2.89
CA GLU A 113 -46.59 13.35 -4.22
C GLU A 113 -47.50 12.40 -5.00
N GLN A 114 -47.78 11.18 -4.53
CA GLN A 114 -48.93 10.41 -5.03
C GLN A 114 -50.21 11.12 -4.56
N PRO A 115 -50.88 11.94 -5.40
CA PRO A 115 -52.15 12.48 -5.03
C PRO A 115 -53.12 11.30 -5.11
N LYS A 116 -53.93 11.16 -4.07
CA LYS A 116 -55.36 10.80 -4.06
C LYS A 116 -56.08 10.80 -5.43
N ALA A 117 -55.61 10.01 -6.40
CA ALA A 117 -56.12 9.89 -7.77
C ALA A 117 -56.57 8.45 -8.07
N ALA A 118 -56.85 7.67 -7.03
CA ALA A 118 -57.50 6.36 -7.12
C ALA A 118 -58.72 6.27 -6.19
N THR A 119 -59.41 7.39 -5.96
CA THR A 119 -60.72 7.39 -5.29
C THR A 119 -61.65 8.42 -5.94
N ALA A 120 -61.82 8.31 -7.26
CA ALA A 120 -63.02 8.84 -7.90
C ALA A 120 -64.11 7.78 -7.75
N THR A 121 -65.05 8.10 -6.86
CA THR A 121 -66.34 7.47 -6.59
C THR A 121 -66.96 6.76 -7.80
N SER A 122 -67.23 5.45 -7.68
CA SER A 122 -68.28 4.77 -8.46
C SER A 122 -69.34 4.21 -7.52
N THR A 123 -70.26 5.08 -7.11
CA THR A 123 -71.56 4.72 -6.52
C THR A 123 -72.51 5.80 -6.96
N SER A 124 -73.71 5.56 -7.44
CA SER A 124 -74.49 4.35 -7.69
C SER A 124 -75.76 4.90 -8.36
N ASP A 125 -76.30 4.27 -9.39
CA ASP A 125 -77.74 4.36 -9.62
C ASP A 125 -78.28 2.95 -9.83
N ALA A 126 -79.21 2.61 -8.95
CA ALA A 126 -79.92 1.35 -8.87
C ALA A 126 -81.32 1.53 -9.47
N PHE A 127 -81.83 0.49 -10.14
CA PHE A 127 -83.23 0.16 -10.46
C PHE A 127 -84.10 1.16 -11.26
N CYS A 128 -84.40 0.82 -12.51
CA CYS A 128 -85.72 0.37 -13.04
C CYS A 128 -85.70 0.28 -14.56
#